data_AF-A0A1Q2MBA7-F1
#
_entry.id   AF-A0A1Q2MBA7-F1
#
_cell.length_a   1.000
_cell.length_b   1.000
_cell.length_c   1.000
_cell.angle_alpha   90.00
_cell.angle_beta   90.00
_cell.angle_gamma   90.00
#
_symmetry.space_group_name_H-M   'P 1'
#
loop_
_entity.id
_entity.type
_entity.pdbx_description
1 polymer ?
#
loop_
_entity_poly.entity_id
_entity_poly.type
_entity_poly.pdbx_seq_one_letter_code
_entity_poly.pdbx_strand_id
1 'polypeptide(L)'
;MFLRGGSIVHSTSVLILVGVIGLTLGALLAFLATRGRQSIDRTQELELRLKEANTKLEDFQLQVNEHFDQTAQLVHNLTESYRDVHEYLANSAMRLSSQDIGRQMLEAGSGQLSDRNEELNVLPPRDWAPKEPGAKGTLSEEFGLEKEASAPTPTPAPEGVTHR
;
A
#
# COMPACT_ATOMS: atom_id res chain seq x y z
N MET A 1 88.00 49.36 -6.08
CA MET A 1 87.50 47.99 -6.35
C MET A 1 86.04 47.91 -5.91
N PHE A 2 85.08 48.52 -6.63
CA PHE A 2 83.65 48.46 -6.28
C PHE A 2 82.75 48.66 -7.49
N LEU A 3 82.87 47.83 -8.53
CA LEU A 3 81.86 47.77 -9.59
C LEU A 3 81.73 46.32 -10.10
N ARG A 4 81.04 45.47 -9.32
CA ARG A 4 80.50 44.19 -9.81
C ARG A 4 79.35 43.64 -8.95
N GLY A 5 78.44 44.50 -8.49
CA GLY A 5 77.27 44.10 -7.68
C GLY A 5 75.91 44.27 -8.38
N GLY A 6 75.81 45.17 -9.36
CA GLY A 6 74.52 45.57 -9.94
C GLY A 6 73.86 44.54 -10.87
N SER A 7 74.60 43.78 -11.67
CA SER A 7 74.00 42.85 -12.64
C SER A 7 73.40 41.59 -12.01
N ILE A 8 73.97 41.12 -10.89
CA ILE A 8 73.52 39.91 -10.19
C ILE A 8 72.17 40.16 -9.52
N VAL A 9 71.97 41.33 -8.90
CA VAL A 9 70.71 41.69 -8.24
C VAL A 9 69.55 41.91 -9.22
N HIS A 10 69.83 42.40 -10.44
CA HIS A 10 68.81 42.50 -11.49
C HIS A 10 68.43 41.10 -12.02
N SER A 11 69.40 40.20 -12.19
CA SER A 11 69.13 38.83 -12.67
C SER A 11 68.30 38.02 -11.68
N THR A 12 68.55 38.11 -10.38
CA THR A 12 67.75 37.42 -9.35
C THR A 12 66.33 37.97 -9.26
N SER A 13 66.17 39.29 -9.41
CA SER A 13 64.85 39.94 -9.43
C SER A 13 63.99 39.48 -10.61
N VAL A 14 64.60 39.30 -11.79
CA VAL A 14 63.90 38.78 -12.99
C VAL A 14 63.47 37.33 -12.79
N LEU A 15 64.31 36.48 -12.21
CA LEU A 15 63.96 35.07 -11.94
C LEU A 15 62.79 34.95 -10.96
N ILE A 16 62.78 35.76 -9.90
CA ILE A 16 61.68 35.79 -8.93
C ILE A 16 60.38 36.26 -9.63
N LEU A 17 60.45 37.31 -10.44
CA LEU A 17 59.29 37.85 -11.15
C LEU A 17 58.67 36.84 -12.12
N VAL A 18 59.49 36.12 -12.90
CA VAL A 18 59.02 35.05 -13.78
C VAL A 18 58.40 33.91 -12.97
N GLY A 19 59.01 33.54 -11.84
CA GLY A 19 58.47 32.52 -10.93
C GLY A 19 57.10 32.89 -10.38
N VAL A 20 56.91 34.14 -9.92
CA VAL A 20 55.63 34.63 -9.41
C VAL A 20 54.58 34.68 -10.53
N ILE A 21 54.94 35.15 -11.72
CA ILE A 21 54.02 35.17 -12.87
C ILE A 21 53.62 33.75 -13.28
N GLY A 22 54.57 32.82 -13.35
CA GLY A 22 54.29 31.42 -13.65
C GLY A 22 53.39 30.77 -12.60
N LEU A 23 53.65 31.02 -11.31
CA LEU A 23 52.86 30.47 -10.21
C LEU A 23 51.44 31.06 -10.20
N THR A 24 51.28 32.37 -10.42
CA THR A 24 49.97 33.01 -10.49
C THR A 24 49.15 32.53 -11.69
N LEU A 25 49.76 32.40 -12.87
CA LEU A 25 49.12 31.84 -14.06
C LEU A 25 48.75 30.36 -13.85
N GLY A 26 49.66 29.56 -13.30
CA GLY A 26 49.42 28.15 -13.00
C GLY A 26 48.29 27.97 -11.97
N ALA A 27 48.27 28.77 -10.90
CA ALA A 27 47.22 28.75 -9.90
C ALA A 27 45.87 29.17 -10.47
N LEU A 28 45.84 30.18 -11.34
CA LEU A 28 44.61 30.63 -12.01
C LEU A 28 44.02 29.53 -12.90
N LEU A 29 44.87 28.88 -13.71
CA LEU A 29 44.45 27.78 -14.58
C LEU A 29 43.99 26.56 -13.78
N ALA A 30 44.71 26.19 -12.72
CA ALA A 30 44.33 25.10 -11.84
C ALA A 30 42.97 25.38 -11.16
N PHE A 31 42.77 26.60 -10.66
CA PHE A 31 41.52 27.02 -10.05
C PHE A 31 40.35 26.92 -11.04
N LEU A 32 40.54 27.40 -12.28
CA LEU A 32 39.50 27.32 -13.32
C LEU A 32 39.16 25.87 -13.69
N ALA A 33 40.18 25.01 -13.83
CA ALA A 33 40.00 23.59 -14.12
C ALA A 33 39.27 22.83 -12.99
N THR A 34 39.58 23.13 -11.73
CA THR A 34 38.88 22.51 -10.58
C THR A 34 37.40 22.89 -10.54
N ARG A 35 37.06 24.14 -10.87
CA ARG A 35 35.67 24.59 -10.91
C ARG A 35 34.86 23.93 -12.02
N GLY A 36 35.47 23.70 -13.19
CA GLY A 36 34.81 23.04 -14.33
C GLY A 36 34.53 21.56 -14.10
N ARG A 37 35.36 20.85 -13.33
CA ARG A 37 35.15 19.43 -12.99
C ARG A 37 33.87 19.22 -12.18
N GLN A 38 33.62 20.07 -11.17
CA GLN A 38 32.43 19.96 -10.33
C GLN A 38 31.11 20.09 -11.12
N SER A 39 31.08 20.90 -12.18
CA SER A 39 29.89 21.00 -13.04
C SER A 39 29.64 19.73 -13.86
N ILE A 40 30.70 19.07 -14.34
CA ILE A 40 30.58 17.85 -15.16
C ILE A 40 30.06 16.68 -14.30
N ASP A 41 30.54 16.56 -13.06
CA ASP A 41 30.07 15.51 -12.15
C ASP A 41 28.58 15.67 -11.84
N ARG A 42 28.09 16.92 -11.67
CA ARG A 42 26.68 17.21 -11.44
C ARG A 42 25.80 16.88 -12.64
N THR A 43 26.24 17.19 -13.86
CA THR A 43 25.48 16.84 -15.06
C THR A 43 25.39 15.33 -15.23
N GLN A 44 26.47 14.61 -14.95
CA GLN A 44 26.46 13.14 -15.00
C GLN A 44 25.55 12.54 -13.92
N GLU A 45 25.56 13.06 -12.70
CA GLU A 45 24.65 12.64 -11.63
C GLU A 45 23.18 12.87 -12.03
N LEU A 46 22.87 14.01 -12.64
CA LEU A 46 21.53 14.33 -13.12
C LEU A 46 21.08 13.40 -14.25
N GLU A 47 21.96 13.12 -15.22
CA GLU A 47 21.69 12.16 -16.30
C GLU A 47 21.43 10.76 -15.75
N LEU A 48 22.22 10.32 -14.76
CA LEU A 48 22.03 9.03 -14.09
C LEU A 48 20.69 8.97 -13.36
N ARG A 49 20.31 10.02 -12.62
CA ARG A 49 19.01 10.10 -11.94
C ARG A 49 17.85 10.08 -12.92
N LEU A 50 17.96 10.79 -14.05
CA LEU A 50 16.95 10.76 -15.11
C LEU A 50 16.83 9.36 -15.71
N LYS A 51 17.96 8.71 -16.00
CA LYS A 51 17.95 7.33 -16.52
C LYS A 51 17.31 6.38 -15.52
N GLU A 52 17.68 6.45 -14.24
CA GLU A 52 17.12 5.62 -13.18
C GLU A 52 15.60 5.84 -13.02
N ALA A 53 15.14 7.10 -13.05
CA ALA A 53 13.72 7.42 -12.96
C ALA A 53 12.91 6.89 -14.14
N ASN A 54 13.44 7.01 -15.37
CA ASN A 54 12.80 6.44 -16.56
C ASN A 54 12.73 4.92 -16.48
N THR A 55 13.81 4.25 -16.07
CA THR A 55 13.81 2.79 -15.89
C THR A 55 12.79 2.34 -14.85
N LYS A 56 12.65 3.07 -13.73
CA LYS A 56 11.62 2.78 -12.72
C LYS A 56 10.20 2.95 -13.25
N LEU A 57 9.96 3.94 -14.10
CA LEU A 57 8.65 4.11 -14.74
C LEU A 57 8.33 2.97 -15.70
N GLU A 58 9.30 2.54 -16.50
CA GLU A 58 9.15 1.40 -17.41
C GLU A 58 8.84 0.11 -16.64
N ASP A 59 9.60 -0.16 -15.58
CA ASP A 59 9.39 -1.33 -14.71
C ASP A 59 8.00 -1.30 -14.02
N PHE A 60 7.58 -0.13 -13.54
CA PHE A 60 6.23 0.05 -12.98
C PHE A 60 5.14 -0.20 -14.02
N GLN A 61 5.30 0.30 -15.25
CA GLN A 61 4.34 0.06 -16.34
C GLN A 61 4.24 -1.43 -16.68
N LEU A 62 5.37 -2.14 -16.74
CA LEU A 62 5.40 -3.59 -16.97
C LEU A 62 4.69 -4.35 -15.83
N GLN A 63 4.99 -4.01 -14.58
CA GLN A 63 4.39 -4.66 -13.42
C GLN A 63 2.87 -4.44 -13.35
N VAL A 64 2.40 -3.22 -13.66
CA VAL A 64 0.97 -2.92 -13.70
C VAL A 64 0.27 -3.70 -14.81
N ASN A 65 0.89 -3.79 -15.99
CA ASN A 65 0.32 -4.56 -17.10
C ASN A 65 0.21 -6.05 -16.76
N GLU A 66 1.25 -6.63 -16.17
CA GLU A 66 1.24 -8.02 -15.69
C GLU A 66 0.13 -8.25 -14.65
N HIS A 67 -0.04 -7.34 -13.69
CA HIS A 67 -1.11 -7.46 -12.69
C HIS A 67 -2.51 -7.39 -13.33
N PHE A 68 -2.71 -6.52 -14.32
CA PHE A 68 -3.99 -6.42 -15.02
C PHE A 68 -4.26 -7.62 -15.92
N ASP A 69 -3.24 -8.20 -16.55
CA ASP A 69 -3.37 -9.45 -17.31
C ASP A 69 -3.78 -10.61 -16.39
N GLN A 70 -3.08 -10.80 -15.28
CA GLN A 70 -3.42 -11.80 -14.26
C GLN A 70 -4.83 -11.59 -13.69
N THR A 71 -5.21 -10.32 -13.43
CA THR A 71 -6.55 -9.97 -12.95
C THR A 71 -7.61 -10.30 -14.00
N ALA A 72 -7.37 -10.00 -15.28
CA ALA A 72 -8.29 -10.30 -16.37
C ALA A 72 -8.50 -11.82 -16.51
N GLN A 73 -7.44 -12.61 -16.38
CA GLN A 73 -7.54 -14.08 -16.36
C GLN A 73 -8.37 -14.57 -15.17
N LEU A 74 -8.16 -14.02 -13.98
CA LEU A 74 -8.93 -14.42 -12.78
C LEU A 74 -10.42 -14.05 -12.91
N VAL A 75 -10.72 -12.84 -13.41
CA VAL A 75 -12.10 -12.40 -13.69
C VAL A 75 -12.76 -13.24 -14.76
N HIS A 76 -12.01 -13.65 -15.80
CA HIS A 76 -12.49 -14.56 -16.82
C HIS A 76 -12.92 -15.91 -16.23
N ASN A 77 -12.03 -16.53 -15.44
CA ASN A 77 -12.30 -17.80 -14.77
C ASN A 77 -13.50 -17.69 -13.80
N LEU A 78 -13.62 -16.58 -13.09
CA LEU A 78 -14.77 -16.31 -12.23
C LEU A 78 -16.07 -16.23 -13.05
N THR A 79 -16.03 -15.58 -14.20
CA THR A 79 -17.20 -15.44 -15.08
C THR A 79 -17.61 -16.79 -15.67
N GLU A 80 -16.65 -17.63 -16.06
CA GLU A 80 -16.90 -19.01 -16.50
C GLU A 80 -17.55 -19.83 -15.39
N SER A 81 -16.94 -19.85 -14.20
CA SER A 81 -17.50 -20.55 -13.04
C SER A 81 -18.92 -20.06 -12.67
N TYR A 82 -19.19 -18.77 -12.78
CA TYR A 82 -20.53 -18.21 -12.58
C TYR A 82 -21.55 -18.77 -13.59
N ARG A 83 -21.17 -18.85 -14.87
CA ARG A 83 -22.03 -19.43 -15.93
C ARG A 83 -22.30 -20.91 -15.67
N ASP A 84 -21.28 -21.67 -15.31
CA ASP A 84 -21.41 -23.11 -15.02
C ASP A 84 -22.37 -23.36 -13.86
N VAL A 85 -22.23 -22.60 -12.77
CA VAL A 85 -23.14 -22.70 -11.61
C VAL A 85 -24.57 -22.35 -12.03
N HIS A 86 -24.76 -21.30 -12.83
CA HIS A 86 -26.08 -20.90 -13.30
C HIS A 86 -26.72 -21.95 -14.21
N GLU A 87 -25.95 -22.55 -15.13
CA GLU A 87 -26.42 -23.64 -15.99
C GLU A 87 -26.77 -24.90 -15.18
N TYR A 88 -25.94 -25.25 -14.20
CA TYR A 88 -26.20 -26.36 -13.29
C TYR A 88 -27.48 -26.16 -12.49
N LEU A 89 -27.73 -24.96 -12.00
CA LEU A 89 -28.96 -24.61 -11.28
C LEU A 89 -30.18 -24.70 -12.21
N ALA A 90 -30.08 -24.17 -13.43
CA ALA A 90 -31.18 -24.25 -14.41
C ALA A 90 -31.51 -25.71 -14.78
N ASN A 91 -30.50 -26.54 -15.05
CA ASN A 91 -30.68 -27.97 -15.31
C ASN A 91 -31.26 -28.71 -14.10
N SER A 92 -30.78 -28.40 -12.89
CA SER A 92 -31.26 -29.00 -11.65
C SER A 92 -32.72 -28.62 -11.38
N ALA A 93 -33.10 -27.36 -11.55
CA ALA A 93 -34.47 -26.89 -11.42
C ALA A 93 -35.40 -27.59 -12.43
N MET A 94 -34.97 -27.76 -13.68
CA MET A 94 -35.72 -28.52 -14.69
C MET A 94 -35.91 -29.98 -14.28
N ARG A 95 -34.85 -30.66 -13.80
CA ARG A 95 -34.93 -32.04 -13.30
C ARG A 95 -35.85 -32.17 -12.08
N LEU A 96 -35.74 -31.27 -11.10
CA LEU A 96 -36.53 -31.32 -9.87
C LEU A 96 -37.99 -30.91 -10.10
N SER A 97 -38.27 -30.02 -11.05
CA SER A 97 -39.63 -29.61 -11.43
C SER A 97 -40.32 -30.59 -12.39
N SER A 98 -39.61 -31.64 -12.82
CA SER A 98 -40.20 -32.66 -13.68
C SER A 98 -41.46 -33.25 -13.04
N GLN A 99 -42.51 -33.40 -13.85
CA GLN A 99 -43.85 -33.81 -13.41
C GLN A 99 -43.83 -35.14 -12.64
N ASP A 100 -42.85 -36.02 -12.91
CA ASP A 100 -42.71 -37.31 -12.25
C ASP A 100 -42.35 -37.19 -10.77
N ILE A 101 -41.50 -36.23 -10.38
CA ILE A 101 -41.17 -35.97 -8.97
C ILE A 101 -42.32 -35.26 -8.28
N GLY A 102 -42.98 -34.31 -8.96
CA GLY A 102 -44.18 -33.66 -8.45
C GLY A 102 -45.31 -34.66 -8.17
N ARG A 103 -45.46 -35.68 -9.01
CA ARG A 103 -46.41 -36.78 -8.79
C ARG A 103 -46.01 -37.70 -7.64
N GLN A 104 -44.74 -38.09 -7.52
CA GLN A 104 -44.26 -38.87 -6.37
C GLN A 104 -44.41 -38.13 -5.02
N MET A 105 -44.14 -36.83 -4.98
CA MET A 105 -44.37 -36.03 -3.77
C MET A 105 -45.86 -35.88 -3.44
N LEU A 106 -46.72 -35.70 -4.45
CA LEU A 106 -48.17 -35.64 -4.25
C LEU A 106 -48.73 -36.97 -3.75
N GLU A 107 -48.24 -38.09 -4.27
CA GLU A 107 -48.62 -39.43 -3.82
C GLU A 107 -48.12 -39.71 -2.39
N ALA A 108 -46.87 -39.33 -2.07
CA ALA A 108 -46.31 -39.45 -0.72
C ALA A 108 -46.94 -38.49 0.32
N GLY A 109 -47.38 -37.30 -0.10
CA GLY A 109 -48.03 -36.29 0.73
C GLY A 109 -49.55 -36.44 0.86
N SER A 110 -50.18 -37.32 0.07
CA SER A 110 -51.61 -37.63 0.18
C SER A 110 -51.98 -38.37 1.48
N GLY A 111 -50.98 -38.80 2.27
CA GLY A 111 -51.15 -39.27 3.64
C GLY A 111 -51.25 -38.13 4.66
N GLN A 112 -52.43 -37.55 4.81
CA GLN A 112 -52.92 -36.84 6.01
C GLN A 112 -52.00 -35.75 6.60
N LEU A 113 -52.09 -34.53 6.06
CA LEU A 113 -51.61 -33.31 6.73
C LEU A 113 -52.81 -32.54 7.32
N SER A 114 -52.93 -32.58 8.64
CA SER A 114 -53.88 -31.79 9.41
C SER A 114 -53.45 -30.32 9.39
N ASP A 115 -54.34 -29.47 8.89
CA ASP A 115 -54.22 -28.01 8.87
C ASP A 115 -54.03 -27.46 10.31
N ARG A 116 -52.77 -27.18 10.69
CA ARG A 116 -52.43 -26.32 11.84
C ARG A 116 -51.85 -25.03 11.29
N ASN A 117 -52.75 -24.13 10.88
CA ASN A 117 -52.49 -22.72 10.71
C ASN A 117 -52.13 -22.10 12.08
N GLU A 118 -50.85 -22.14 12.46
CA GLU A 118 -50.30 -21.15 13.39
C GLU A 118 -49.77 -19.98 12.56
N GLU A 119 -50.44 -18.83 12.71
CA GLU A 119 -50.13 -17.55 12.09
C GLU A 119 -48.78 -17.04 12.61
N LEU A 120 -47.68 -17.54 12.04
CA LEU A 120 -46.34 -17.05 12.34
C LEU A 120 -46.16 -15.68 11.66
N ASN A 121 -46.29 -14.63 12.45
CA ASN A 121 -46.01 -13.25 12.05
C ASN A 121 -44.49 -13.05 11.87
N VAL A 122 -43.94 -13.59 10.78
CA VAL A 122 -42.53 -13.45 10.42
C VAL A 122 -42.33 -12.10 9.73
N LEU A 123 -41.93 -11.09 10.51
CA LEU A 123 -41.46 -9.83 9.95
C LEU A 123 -40.03 -10.02 9.42
N PRO A 124 -39.71 -9.54 8.20
CA PRO A 124 -38.36 -9.60 7.67
C PRO A 124 -37.39 -8.77 8.54
N PRO A 125 -36.17 -9.27 8.82
CA PRO A 125 -35.17 -8.54 9.59
C PRO A 125 -34.92 -7.16 9.00
N ARG A 126 -35.06 -6.13 9.83
CA ARG A 126 -35.09 -4.72 9.42
C ARG A 126 -33.70 -4.07 9.51
N ASP A 127 -32.68 -4.82 9.12
CA ASP A 127 -31.26 -4.44 9.30
C ASP A 127 -30.77 -3.37 8.30
N TRP A 128 -31.65 -2.85 7.45
CA TRP A 128 -31.34 -1.84 6.42
C TRP A 128 -31.92 -0.45 6.71
N ALA A 129 -32.64 -0.25 7.81
CA ALA A 129 -33.28 1.02 8.10
C ALA A 129 -32.25 2.11 8.50
N PRO A 130 -32.28 3.31 7.89
CA PRO A 130 -31.51 4.46 8.34
C PRO A 130 -31.84 4.74 9.81
N LYS A 131 -30.81 4.77 10.65
CA LYS A 131 -30.99 5.00 12.09
C LYS A 131 -31.32 6.47 12.36
N GLU A 132 -32.11 6.72 13.40
CA GLU A 132 -32.39 8.07 13.90
C GLU A 132 -31.08 8.85 14.17
N PRO A 133 -31.03 10.18 13.95
CA PRO A 133 -29.82 10.96 14.15
C PRO A 133 -29.26 10.79 15.57
N GLY A 134 -28.10 10.16 15.69
CA GLY A 134 -27.43 9.87 16.98
C GLY A 134 -27.46 8.41 17.43
N ALA A 135 -28.20 7.52 16.76
CA ALA A 135 -28.18 6.09 17.06
C ALA A 135 -26.98 5.39 16.40
N LYS A 136 -26.11 4.78 17.23
CA LYS A 136 -24.87 4.12 16.79
C LYS A 136 -25.15 2.85 15.98
N GLY A 137 -24.38 2.65 14.92
CA GLY A 137 -24.43 1.52 14.01
C GLY A 137 -23.98 0.22 14.68
N THR A 138 -24.53 -0.92 14.27
CA THR A 138 -23.99 -2.25 14.60
C THR A 138 -22.63 -2.51 13.92
N LEU A 139 -22.27 -1.66 12.95
CA LEU A 139 -20.98 -1.63 12.27
C LEU A 139 -20.15 -0.38 12.63
N SER A 140 -20.54 0.38 13.66
CA SER A 140 -19.73 1.50 14.13
C SER A 140 -18.48 0.96 14.85
N GLU A 141 -17.33 1.57 14.65
CA GLU A 141 -16.02 1.14 15.20
C GLU A 141 -15.99 1.10 16.75
N GLU A 142 -16.95 1.75 17.37
CA GLU A 142 -17.18 1.86 18.81
C GLU A 142 -18.19 0.82 19.35
N PHE A 143 -18.77 -0.02 18.49
CA PHE A 143 -19.71 -1.06 18.88
C PHE A 143 -18.98 -2.13 19.70
N GLY A 144 -19.35 -2.26 20.98
CA GLY A 144 -18.69 -3.16 21.93
C GLY A 144 -17.51 -2.54 22.70
N LEU A 145 -17.24 -1.24 22.54
CA LEU A 145 -16.21 -0.51 23.29
C LEU A 145 -16.84 0.37 24.37
N GLU A 146 -17.60 -0.24 25.30
CA GLU A 146 -18.01 0.40 26.54
C GLU A 146 -16.74 0.58 27.38
N LYS A 147 -16.23 1.81 27.51
CA LYS A 147 -15.13 2.12 28.42
C LYS A 147 -15.62 1.90 29.84
N GLU A 148 -15.25 0.77 30.45
CA GLU A 148 -15.47 0.43 31.85
C GLU A 148 -14.76 1.47 32.75
N ALA A 149 -15.45 2.59 32.97
CA ALA A 149 -15.08 3.63 33.90
C ALA A 149 -15.93 3.46 35.16
N SER A 150 -15.71 2.39 35.93
CA SER A 150 -15.95 2.34 37.38
C SER A 150 -15.50 0.99 37.96
N ALA A 151 -14.19 0.80 38.12
CA ALA A 151 -13.67 -0.18 39.08
C ALA A 151 -13.32 0.57 40.39
N PRO A 152 -13.93 0.23 41.54
CA PRO A 152 -13.53 0.79 42.82
C PRO A 152 -12.17 0.24 43.27
N THR A 153 -11.33 1.16 43.75
CA THR A 153 -9.96 0.97 44.24
C THR A 153 -9.82 -0.17 45.26
N PRO A 154 -8.78 -1.02 45.19
CA PRO A 154 -8.53 -2.05 46.21
C PRO A 154 -7.94 -1.44 47.48
N THR A 155 -8.66 -1.56 48.60
CA THR A 155 -8.17 -1.33 49.96
C THR A 155 -7.14 -2.41 50.34
N PRO A 156 -5.99 -2.08 50.96
CA PRO A 156 -5.00 -3.07 51.38
C PRO A 156 -5.51 -3.87 52.59
N ALA A 157 -5.33 -5.20 52.53
CA ALA A 157 -5.77 -6.16 53.53
C ALA A 157 -5.03 -6.02 54.88
N PRO A 158 -5.70 -6.24 56.02
CA PRO A 158 -5.00 -6.55 57.26
C PRO A 158 -4.56 -8.02 57.27
N GLU A 159 -3.28 -8.22 57.57
CA GLU A 159 -2.68 -9.51 57.88
C GLU A 159 -3.23 -10.10 59.20
N GLY A 160 -3.39 -11.42 59.22
CA GLY A 160 -3.46 -12.22 60.45
C GLY A 160 -4.86 -12.63 60.90
N VAL A 161 -5.18 -13.92 60.83
CA VAL A 161 -4.97 -14.87 61.94
C VAL A 161 -5.58 -16.22 61.53
N THR A 162 -4.75 -17.24 61.73
CA THR A 162 -4.95 -18.68 61.58
C THR A 162 -6.08 -19.23 62.45
N HIS A 163 -6.84 -20.20 61.93
CA HIS A 163 -7.47 -21.22 62.76
C HIS A 163 -6.91 -22.61 62.40
N ARG A 164 -5.92 -23.04 63.17
CA ARG A 164 -5.94 -24.32 63.87
C ARG A 164 -5.53 -24.06 65.31
#